data_AF-A0A531N8V1-F1
#
_entry.id   AF-A0A531N8V1-F1
#
_cell.length_a   1.000
_cell.length_b   1.000
_cell.length_c   1.000
_cell.angle_alpha   90.00
_cell.angle_beta   90.00
_cell.angle_gamma   90.00
#
_symmetry.space_group_name_H-M   'P 1'
#
loop_
_entity.id
_entity.type
_entity.pdbx_description
1 polymer ?
#
loop_
_entity_poly.entity_id
_entity_poly.type
_entity_poly.pdbx_seq_one_letter_code
_entity_poly.pdbx_strand_id
1 'polypeptide(L)' 'TYIDLSPTEAYVDGTMVSAKGWTALAAFIRECLKVLGTEIRHH' A
#
# COMPACT_ATOMS: atom_id res chain seq x y z
N THR A 1 -12.18 -12.99 -1.75
CA THR A 1 -11.33 -13.63 -2.78
C THR A 1 -9.89 -13.58 -2.32
N TYR A 2 -9.12 -14.65 -2.50
CA TYR A 2 -7.67 -14.63 -2.24
C TYR A 2 -6.96 -13.96 -3.42
N ILE A 3 -6.01 -13.07 -3.12
CA ILE A 3 -5.22 -12.36 -4.14
C ILE A 3 -3.76 -12.76 -3.92
N ASP A 4 -3.15 -13.40 -4.91
CA ASP A 4 -1.72 -13.69 -4.87
C ASP A 4 -0.95 -12.44 -5.33
N LEU A 5 -0.33 -11.77 -4.36
CA LEU A 5 0.50 -10.59 -4.56
C LEU A 5 1.99 -10.92 -4.42
N SER A 6 2.81 -10.15 -5.13
CA SER A 6 4.25 -10.14 -4.91
C SER A 6 4.58 -9.72 -3.47
N PRO A 7 5.66 -10.24 -2.85
CA PRO A 7 6.07 -9.86 -1.50
C PRO A 7 6.37 -8.37 -1.27
N THR A 8 6.46 -7.57 -2.33
CA THR A 8 6.77 -6.13 -2.28
C THR A 8 5.60 -5.24 -2.71
N GLU A 9 4.43 -5.81 -2.97
CA GLU A 9 3.26 -5.10 -3.47
C GLU A 9 2.18 -4.94 -2.39
N ALA A 10 1.34 -3.93 -2.57
CA ALA A 10 0.14 -3.70 -1.77
C ALA A 10 -1.07 -3.62 -2.70
N TYR A 11 -2.22 -4.07 -2.21
CA TYR A 11 -3.50 -4.04 -2.91
C TYR A 11 -4.43 -3.02 -2.27
N VAL A 12 -5.19 -2.30 -3.10
CA VAL A 12 -6.11 -1.23 -2.69
C VAL A 12 -7.51 -1.57 -3.18
N ASP A 13 -8.48 -1.54 -2.27
CA ASP A 13 -9.90 -1.72 -2.55
C ASP A 13 -10.70 -0.61 -1.86
N GLY A 14 -11.04 0.42 -2.62
CA GLY A 14 -11.62 1.66 -2.07
C GLY A 14 -10.68 2.31 -1.06
N THR A 15 -11.09 2.30 0.22
CA THR A 15 -10.31 2.86 1.33
C THR A 15 -9.50 1.81 2.10
N MET A 16 -9.64 0.54 1.75
CA MET A 16 -8.88 -0.56 2.37
C MET A 16 -7.55 -0.77 1.64
N VAL A 17 -6.46 -0.87 2.39
CA VAL A 17 -5.13 -1.24 1.89
C VAL A 17 -4.69 -2.53 2.58
N SER A 18 -4.18 -3.49 1.80
CA SER A 18 -3.69 -4.78 2.31
C SER A 18 -2.35 -5.16 1.66
N ALA A 19 -1.51 -5.92 2.36
CA ALA A 19 -0.20 -6.36 1.89
C ALA A 19 0.21 -7.71 2.50
N LYS A 20 1.07 -8.45 1.81
CA LYS A 20 1.43 -9.86 2.14
C LYS A 20 2.41 -10.01 3.32
N GLY A 21 2.99 -8.92 3.84
CA GLY A 21 3.91 -8.96 4.99
C GLY A 21 4.82 -7.73 5.11
N TRP A 22 5.79 -7.80 6.02
CA TRP A 22 6.70 -6.67 6.33
C TRP A 22 7.56 -6.22 5.15
N THR A 23 7.87 -7.12 4.21
CA THR A 23 8.62 -6.79 2.98
C THR A 23 7.86 -5.83 2.06
N ALA A 24 6.53 -5.78 2.18
CA ALA A 24 5.67 -4.86 1.44
C ALA A 24 5.31 -3.59 2.23
N LEU A 25 5.90 -3.37 3.42
CA LEU A 25 5.56 -2.25 4.29
C LEU A 25 5.71 -0.89 3.58
N ALA A 26 6.76 -0.72 2.77
CA ALA A 26 6.96 0.52 2.02
C ALA A 26 5.83 0.77 1.00
N ALA A 27 5.40 -0.27 0.28
CA ALA A 27 4.27 -0.18 -0.64
C ALA A 27 2.97 0.10 0.13
N PHE A 28 2.74 -0.60 1.24
CA PHE A 28 1.58 -0.41 2.11
C PHE A 28 1.46 1.05 2.59
N ILE A 29 2.53 1.62 3.15
CA ILE A 29 2.51 3.00 3.65
C ILE A 29 2.29 4.00 2.51
N ARG A 30 2.93 3.81 1.34
CA ARG A 30 2.67 4.66 0.16
C ARG A 30 1.20 4.67 -0.23
N GLU A 31 0.56 3.50 -0.30
CA GLU A 31 -0.85 3.42 -0.69
C GLU A 31 -1.77 3.97 0.42
N CYS A 32 -1.47 3.76 1.70
CA CYS A 32 -2.21 4.41 2.80
C CYS A 32 -2.16 5.94 2.69
N LEU A 33 -1.00 6.53 2.42
CA LEU A 33 -0.87 7.98 2.26
C LEU A 33 -1.71 8.49 1.08
N LYS A 34 -1.71 7.78 -0.05
CA LYS A 34 -2.55 8.14 -1.22
C LYS A 34 -4.04 8.08 -0.91
N VAL A 35 -4.50 7.01 -0.24
CA VAL A 35 -5.92 6.88 0.16
C VAL A 35 -6.33 8.02 1.09
N LEU A 36 -5.42 8.47 1.97
CA LEU A 36 -5.61 9.62 2.85
C LEU A 36 -5.43 10.99 2.14
N GLY A 37 -5.14 11.02 0.83
CA GLY A 37 -4.90 12.26 0.08
C GLY A 37 -3.61 12.98 0.48
N THR A 38 -2.62 12.27 1.05
CA THR A 38 -1.36 12.84 1.52
C THR A 38 -0.25 12.65 0.48
N GLU A 39 0.45 13.74 0.14
CA GLU A 39 1.64 13.74 -0.71
C GLU A 39 2.85 14.24 0.10
N ILE A 40 3.98 13.54 0.03
CA ILE A 40 5.25 13.97 0.63
C ILE A 40 6.13 14.53 -0.49
N ARG A 41 6.50 15.82 -0.38
CA ARG A 41 7.41 16.52 -1.29
C ARG A 41 8.65 16.99 -0.54
N HIS A 42 9.82 16.79 -1.12
CA HIS A 42 11.09 17.29 -0.62
C HIS A 42 11.80 18.07 -1.74
N HIS A 43 12.56 19.11 -1.37
CA HIS A 43 13.29 19.99 -2.29
C HIS A 43 14.76 19.61 -2.36
#